data_AF-A0A661FQX1-F1
#
_entry.id   AF-A0A661FQX1-F1
#
_cell.length_a   1.000
_cell.length_b   1.000
_cell.length_c   1.000
_cell.angle_alpha   90.00
_cell.angle_beta   90.00
_cell.angle_gamma   90.00
#
_symmetry.space_group_name_H-M   'P 1'
#
loop_
_entity.id
_entity.type
_entity.pdbx_description
1 polymer ?
#
loop_
_entity_poly.entity_id
_entity_poly.type
_entity_poly.pdbx_seq_one_letter_code
_entity_poly.pdbx_strand_id
1 'polypeptide(L)'
;ILLRNHHAHIERPYRSPFGNPGAWVTIVIALVTIFYQLSDPTYRMGLLGVALWFGIAILYFALIGRHKLVLSPEEEFAMQHRSED
;
A
#
# COMPACT_ATOMS: atom_id res chain seq x y z
N ILE A 1 8.24 5.80 3.48
CA ILE A 1 9.68 6.14 3.32
C ILE A 1 10.07 6.32 1.85
N LEU A 2 9.82 5.31 0.99
CA LEU A 2 10.23 5.31 -0.43
C LEU A 2 9.74 6.54 -1.23
N LEU A 3 8.46 6.89 -1.14
CA LEU A 3 7.87 8.04 -1.85
C LEU A 3 8.53 9.38 -1.46
N ARG A 4 9.04 9.52 -0.23
CA ARG A 4 9.77 10.72 0.21
C ARG A 4 11.12 10.85 -0.48
N ASN A 5 11.74 9.72 -0.84
CA ASN A 5 13.05 9.68 -1.46
C ASN A 5 12.97 9.80 -2.99
N HIS A 6 12.13 8.98 -3.63
CA HIS A 6 12.08 8.89 -5.10
C HIS A 6 11.24 9.99 -5.76
N HIS A 7 10.23 10.52 -5.06
CA HIS A 7 9.34 11.56 -5.56
C HIS A 7 9.32 12.74 -4.58
N ALA A 8 10.49 13.34 -4.36
CA ALA A 8 10.62 14.50 -3.48
C ALA A 8 10.00 15.78 -4.07
N HIS A 9 9.94 15.88 -5.40
CA HIS A 9 9.48 17.06 -6.15
C HIS A 9 7.94 17.21 -6.20
N ILE A 10 7.18 16.17 -5.86
CA ILE A 10 5.71 16.26 -5.87
C ILE A 10 5.23 17.16 -4.74
N GLU A 11 4.25 18.01 -5.03
CA GLU A 11 3.58 18.82 -4.01
C GLU A 11 2.86 17.91 -3.01
N ARG A 12 2.97 18.23 -1.73
CA ARG A 12 2.40 17.41 -0.65
C ARG A 12 1.39 18.25 0.12
N PRO A 13 0.08 18.08 -0.16
CA PRO A 13 -0.98 18.74 0.60
C PRO A 13 -0.89 18.45 2.10
N TYR A 14 -0.39 17.26 2.45
CA TYR A 14 -0.15 16.84 3.83
C TYR A 14 1.24 16.24 4.03
N ARG A 15 1.90 16.63 5.12
CA ARG A 15 3.17 16.05 5.57
C ARG A 15 3.00 15.55 7.00
N SER A 16 3.34 14.28 7.24
CA SER A 16 3.23 13.70 8.57
C SER A 16 4.13 14.44 9.58
N PRO A 17 3.62 14.78 10.78
CA PRO A 17 4.40 15.49 11.80
C PRO A 17 5.55 14.63 12.33
N PHE A 18 5.37 13.30 12.41
CA PHE A 18 6.39 12.35 12.86
C PHE A 18 7.35 11.88 11.78
N GLY A 19 7.17 12.34 10.53
CA GLY A 19 8.09 12.07 9.42
C GLY A 19 8.45 10.59 9.21
N ASN A 20 9.73 10.35 8.93
CA ASN A 20 10.28 9.01 8.71
C ASN A 20 10.38 8.16 10.00
N PRO A 21 10.75 8.70 11.17
CA PRO A 21 10.78 7.93 12.42
C PRO A 21 9.45 7.26 12.74
N GLY A 22 8.33 7.99 12.62
CA GLY A 22 6.99 7.43 12.84
C GLY A 22 6.69 6.26 11.90
N ALA A 23 7.04 6.38 10.62
CA ALA A 23 6.83 5.32 9.65
C ALA A 23 7.63 4.04 9.99
N TRP A 24 8.87 4.18 10.47
CA TRP A 24 9.67 3.03 10.90
C TRP A 24 9.08 2.35 12.14
N VAL A 25 8.64 3.12 13.13
CA VAL A 25 7.97 2.59 14.32
C VAL A 25 6.72 1.79 13.93
N THR A 26 5.90 2.30 13.00
CA THR A 26 4.73 1.57 12.51
C THR A 26 5.09 0.23 11.87
N ILE A 27 6.16 0.20 11.05
CA ILE A 27 6.64 -1.05 10.43
C ILE A 27 7.06 -2.06 11.50
N VAL A 28 7.83 -1.62 12.50
CA VAL A 28 8.28 -2.48 13.60
C VAL A 28 7.10 -3.06 14.38
N ILE A 29 6.13 -2.23 14.75
CA ILE A 29 4.92 -2.69 15.46
C ILE A 29 4.13 -3.69 14.63
N ALA A 30 3.97 -3.45 13.33
CA ALA A 30 3.28 -4.37 12.44
C ALA A 30 3.99 -5.74 12.37
N LEU A 31 5.33 -5.75 12.24
CA LEU A 31 6.11 -6.99 12.21
C LEU A 31 5.99 -7.78 13.53
N VAL A 32 6.09 -7.09 14.67
CA VAL A 32 5.92 -7.70 16.00
C VAL A 32 4.50 -8.29 16.14
N THR A 33 3.48 -7.58 15.66
CA THR A 33 2.10 -8.04 15.69
C THR A 33 1.92 -9.33 14.87
N ILE A 34 2.44 -9.35 13.65
CA ILE A 34 2.39 -10.55 12.79
C ILE A 34 3.14 -11.71 13.44
N PHE A 35 4.31 -11.45 14.06
CA PHE A 35 5.06 -12.47 14.77
C PHE A 35 4.26 -13.12 15.90
N TYR A 36 3.54 -12.33 16.71
CA TYR A 36 2.67 -12.87 17.76
C TYR A 36 1.47 -13.63 17.20
N GLN A 37 0.82 -13.11 16.14
CA GLN A 37 -0.28 -13.80 15.46
C GLN A 37 0.15 -15.15 14.85
N LEU A 38 1.37 -15.23 14.32
CA LEU A 38 1.95 -16.48 13.83
C LEU A 38 2.45 -17.37 14.96
N SER A 39 2.71 -16.87 16.15
CA SER A 39 3.15 -17.70 17.28
C SER A 39 1.97 -18.41 17.93
N ASP A 40 0.80 -17.79 17.99
CA ASP A 40 -0.41 -18.37 18.57
C ASP A 40 -1.17 -19.26 17.57
N PRO A 41 -1.35 -20.56 17.86
CA PRO A 41 -2.03 -21.50 16.96
C PRO A 41 -3.48 -21.13 16.63
N THR A 42 -4.16 -20.38 17.51
CA THR A 42 -5.54 -19.91 17.29
C THR A 42 -5.61 -18.91 16.14
N TYR A 43 -4.63 -18.01 16.05
CA TYR A 43 -4.61 -16.93 15.06
C TYR A 43 -3.96 -17.34 13.74
N ARG A 44 -3.10 -18.37 13.75
CA ARG A 44 -2.43 -18.89 12.54
C ARG A 44 -3.43 -19.22 11.43
N MET A 45 -4.51 -19.94 11.76
CA MET A 45 -5.45 -20.39 10.74
C MET A 45 -6.22 -19.23 10.09
N GLY A 46 -6.61 -18.23 10.89
CA GLY A 46 -7.21 -16.99 10.39
C GLY A 46 -6.24 -16.20 9.51
N LEU A 47 -4.99 -16.02 9.95
CA LEU A 47 -3.96 -15.29 9.20
C LEU A 47 -3.64 -15.97 7.86
N LEU A 48 -3.53 -17.30 7.84
CA LEU A 48 -3.33 -18.07 6.61
C LEU A 48 -4.51 -17.94 5.64
N GLY A 49 -5.75 -17.92 6.16
CA GLY A 49 -6.94 -17.67 5.33
C GLY A 49 -6.90 -16.29 4.66
N VAL A 50 -6.55 -15.25 5.41
CA VAL A 50 -6.39 -13.89 4.87
C VAL A 50 -5.25 -13.82 3.84
N ALA A 51 -4.11 -14.45 4.13
CA ALA A 51 -2.99 -14.51 3.19
C ALA A 51 -3.37 -15.21 1.87
N LEU A 52 -4.11 -16.32 1.95
CA LEU A 52 -4.62 -17.02 0.77
C LEU A 52 -5.59 -16.16 -0.03
N TRP A 53 -6.51 -15.46 0.64
CA TRP A 53 -7.47 -14.55 -0.01
C TRP A 53 -6.76 -13.42 -0.77
N PHE A 54 -5.79 -12.76 -0.14
CA PHE A 54 -4.97 -11.75 -0.83
C PHE A 54 -4.17 -12.36 -1.98
N GLY A 55 -3.62 -13.56 -1.82
CA GLY A 55 -2.94 -14.28 -2.90
C GLY A 55 -3.84 -14.51 -4.12
N ILE A 56 -5.08 -14.95 -3.90
CA ILE A 56 -6.09 -15.13 -4.96
C ILE A 56 -6.43 -13.79 -5.62
N ALA A 57 -6.66 -12.73 -4.83
CA ALA A 57 -6.98 -11.41 -5.36
C ALA A 57 -5.84 -10.84 -6.22
N ILE A 58 -4.58 -10.99 -5.77
CA ILE A 58 -3.39 -10.60 -6.53
C ILE A 58 -3.27 -11.40 -7.82
N LEU A 59 -3.51 -12.72 -7.77
CA LEU A 59 -3.47 -13.57 -8.95
C LEU A 59 -4.55 -13.18 -9.97
N TYR A 60 -5.78 -12.93 -9.49
CA TYR A 60 -6.88 -12.41 -10.31
C TYR A 60 -6.51 -11.08 -10.96
N PHE A 61 -5.94 -10.14 -10.18
CA PHE A 61 -5.49 -8.86 -10.71
C PHE A 61 -4.40 -9.02 -11.76
N ALA A 62 -3.40 -9.88 -11.50
CA ALA A 62 -2.30 -10.12 -12.42
C ALA A 62 -2.73 -10.76 -13.74
N LEU A 63 -3.72 -11.66 -13.72
CA LEU A 63 -4.19 -12.37 -14.91
C LEU A 63 -5.26 -11.59 -15.69
N ILE A 64 -6.22 -10.99 -15.00
CA ILE A 64 -7.42 -10.38 -15.61
C ILE A 64 -7.46 -8.88 -15.34
N GLY A 65 -7.32 -8.48 -14.07
CA GLY A 65 -7.54 -7.09 -13.62
C GLY A 65 -6.64 -6.06 -14.31
N ARG A 66 -5.38 -6.40 -14.58
CA ARG A 66 -4.41 -5.50 -15.25
C ARG A 66 -4.86 -5.03 -16.63
N HIS A 67 -5.77 -5.75 -17.28
CA HIS A 67 -6.28 -5.42 -18.62
C HIS A 67 -7.60 -4.64 -18.59
N LYS A 68 -8.21 -4.44 -17.41
CA LYS A 68 -9.49 -3.75 -17.23
C LYS A 68 -9.35 -2.46 -16.39
N LEU A 69 -8.16 -1.88 -16.36
CA LEU A 69 -7.92 -0.63 -15.64
C LEU A 69 -8.60 0.52 -16.39
N VAL A 70 -9.59 1.13 -15.74
CA VAL A 70 -10.21 2.40 -16.16
C VAL A 70 -9.46 3.52 -15.44
N LEU A 71 -9.27 4.66 -16.12
CA LEU A 71 -8.63 5.82 -15.50
C LEU A 71 -9.38 6.21 -14.22
N SER A 72 -8.63 6.40 -13.14
CA SER A 72 -9.21 7.01 -11.94
C SER A 72 -9.43 8.52 -12.18
N PRO A 73 -10.45 9.13 -11.57
CA PRO A 73 -10.68 10.58 -11.70
C PRO A 73 -9.46 11.45 -11.36
N GLU A 74 -8.63 10.97 -10.42
CA GLU A 74 -7.39 11.64 -10.02
C GLU A 74 -6.32 11.60 -11.14
N GLU A 75 -6.27 10.52 -11.92
CA GLU A 75 -5.38 10.40 -13.08
C GLU A 75 -5.84 11.30 -14.24
N GLU A 76 -7.15 11.44 -14.44
CA GLU A 76 -7.71 12.36 -15.45
C GLU A 76 -7.34 13.82 -15.14
N PHE A 77 -7.47 14.22 -13.87
CA PHE A 77 -7.08 15.55 -13.39
C PHE A 77 -5.59 15.83 -13.60
N ALA A 78 -4.72 14.86 -13.29
CA ALA A 78 -3.28 14.98 -13.49
C ALA A 78 -2.89 15.12 -14.98
N MET A 79 -3.60 14.42 -15.88
CA MET A 79 -3.40 14.53 -17.33
C MET A 79 -3.85 15.89 -17.88
N GLN A 80 -4.95 16.46 -17.36
CA GLN A 80 -5.43 17.79 -17.73
C GLN A 80 -4.45 18.89 -17.31
N HIS A 81 -3.97 18.87 -16.05
CA HIS A 81 -2.99 19.85 -15.56
C HIS A 81 -1.70 19.83 -16.38
N ARG A 82 -1.22 18.63 -16.75
CA ARG A 82 -0.03 18.48 -17.59
C ARG A 82 -0.22 19.01 -19.02
N SER A 83 -1.46 19.09 -19.50
CA SER A 83 -1.76 19.59 -20.85
C SER A 83 -2.00 21.10 -20.93
N GLU A 84 -2.25 21.75 -19.78
CA GLU A 84 -2.45 23.19 -19.66
C GLU A 84 -1.13 23.96 -19.42
N ASP A 85 -0.06 23.28 -18.98
CA ASP A 85 1.33 23.77 -18.88
C ASP A 85 2.10 23.67 -20.20
#